data_AF-A0A379B2F1-F1
#
_entry.id   AF-A0A379B2F1-F1
#
_cell.length_a   1.000
_cell.length_b   1.000
_cell.length_c   1.000
_cell.angle_alpha   90.00
_cell.angle_beta   90.00
_cell.angle_gamma   90.00
#
_symmetry.space_group_name_H-M   'P 1'
#
loop_
_entity.id
_entity.type
_entity.pdbx_description
1 polymer ?
#
loop_
_entity_poly.entity_id
_entity_poly.type
_entity_poly.pdbx_seq_one_letter_code
_entity_poly.pdbx_strand_id
1 'polypeptide(L)'
;MPFSWNPISRQHISLIINILASLFFITVLMFKKGYNYVPMILGGISVIYLSLYLVKFKQKWTLDKEDKGIIYAFLLYFATFVMSAVVHGDGFREIDNPSRILLFIPLILLFTQFPLKPQFIFHAIPIGATVTGLLAIYQKFILGIKAFANVTHHIQSGNISVTLSMLSVVVGIYWFVKKDYKFVALCLIGALFGLLSSAISGARGGWVGLPFVVLAILFFYRQHLNKKLLMISLVAFIVFVTVIASIPKFGVMTRYQEAERDIIQYTQKNNKSTSLGARFDMWENAIAGIKQNPILGWGSKGYIELKKQQVTQKTVAKSTLKFNDAHNQYIDAWVKRGLVGLIGLLLVIFVPLRAFLRQINALTLETKCIAILGATHILSTIFYFLSQTFLAHNSGSLFYFFLIVLFYAMLKTNAKTK
;
A
#
# COMPACT_ATOMS: atom_id res chain seq x y z
N MET A 1 26.18 -28.64 -17.19
CA MET A 1 24.74 -28.98 -17.31
C MET A 1 23.94 -28.00 -16.45
N PRO A 2 22.91 -27.33 -16.96
CA PRO A 2 22.04 -26.55 -16.10
C PRO A 2 21.36 -27.51 -15.13
N PHE A 3 21.36 -27.18 -13.84
CA PHE A 3 20.65 -27.94 -12.82
C PHE A 3 19.16 -27.95 -13.16
N SER A 4 18.70 -29.00 -13.87
CA SER A 4 17.29 -29.20 -14.14
C SER A 4 16.68 -29.73 -12.86
N TRP A 5 15.96 -28.88 -12.13
CA TRP A 5 15.02 -29.36 -11.13
C TRP A 5 14.21 -30.49 -11.74
N ASN A 6 14.10 -31.63 -11.06
CA ASN A 6 13.16 -32.66 -11.46
C ASN A 6 11.79 -31.97 -11.67
N PRO A 7 11.12 -32.15 -12.82
CA PRO A 7 9.84 -31.49 -13.12
C PRO A 7 8.84 -31.55 -11.96
N ILE A 8 8.81 -32.69 -11.25
CA ILE A 8 7.98 -32.91 -10.08
C ILE A 8 8.35 -31.93 -8.96
N SER A 9 9.63 -31.81 -8.60
CA SER A 9 10.10 -30.88 -7.56
C SER A 9 9.79 -29.42 -7.89
N ARG A 10 9.90 -29.02 -9.18
CA ARG A 10 9.61 -27.66 -9.63
C ARG A 10 8.13 -27.32 -9.48
N GLN A 11 7.23 -28.26 -9.78
CA GLN A 11 5.80 -28.09 -9.60
C GLN A 11 5.41 -27.90 -8.14
N HIS A 12 5.98 -28.71 -7.23
CA HIS A 12 5.73 -28.58 -5.78
C HIS A 12 6.22 -27.24 -5.23
N ILE A 13 7.43 -26.81 -5.60
CA ILE A 13 7.96 -25.49 -5.19
C ILE A 13 7.06 -24.37 -5.71
N SER A 14 6.65 -24.43 -6.99
CA SER A 14 5.74 -23.45 -7.57
C SER A 14 4.41 -23.40 -6.83
N LEU A 15 3.85 -24.55 -6.45
CA LEU A 15 2.60 -24.62 -5.68
C LEU A 15 2.76 -23.97 -4.31
N ILE A 16 3.82 -24.30 -3.56
CA ILE A 16 4.10 -23.70 -2.24
C ILE A 16 4.22 -22.18 -2.35
N ILE A 17 4.95 -21.66 -3.35
CA ILE A 17 5.10 -20.22 -3.56
C ILE A 17 3.74 -19.56 -3.85
N ASN A 18 2.89 -20.19 -4.67
CA ASN A 18 1.53 -19.70 -4.95
C ASN A 18 0.65 -19.70 -3.69
N ILE A 19 0.69 -20.76 -2.89
CA ILE A 19 -0.05 -20.85 -1.62
C ILE A 19 0.41 -19.75 -0.67
N LEU A 20 1.73 -19.57 -0.48
CA LEU A 20 2.27 -18.51 0.36
C LEU A 20 1.81 -17.13 -0.12
N ALA A 21 1.94 -16.83 -1.41
CA ALA A 21 1.50 -15.56 -1.99
C ALA A 21 -0.01 -15.31 -1.80
N SER A 22 -0.85 -16.34 -1.92
CA SER A 22 -2.29 -16.26 -1.61
C SER A 22 -2.55 -16.02 -0.11
N LEU A 23 -1.82 -16.73 0.77
CA LEU A 23 -1.96 -16.59 2.22
C LEU A 23 -1.65 -15.17 2.71
N PHE A 24 -0.82 -14.40 1.99
CA PHE A 24 -0.59 -13.00 2.31
C PHE A 24 -1.91 -12.22 2.41
N PHE A 25 -2.75 -12.29 1.37
CA PHE A 25 -4.00 -11.53 1.32
C PHE A 25 -4.97 -11.94 2.44
N ILE A 26 -4.97 -13.22 2.80
CA ILE A 26 -5.86 -13.77 3.84
C ILE A 26 -5.38 -13.39 5.24
N THR A 27 -4.07 -13.37 5.47
CA THR A 27 -3.49 -13.24 6.82
C THR A 27 -2.98 -11.84 7.16
N VAL A 28 -2.88 -10.93 6.18
CA VAL A 28 -2.24 -9.60 6.31
C VAL A 28 -2.69 -8.81 7.56
N LEU A 29 -3.97 -8.91 7.93
CA LEU A 29 -4.54 -8.23 9.11
C LEU A 29 -5.16 -9.20 10.14
N MET A 30 -5.01 -10.52 9.95
CA MET A 30 -5.72 -11.51 10.75
C MET A 30 -5.19 -11.59 12.19
N PHE A 31 -3.88 -11.42 12.38
CA PHE A 31 -3.22 -11.50 13.68
C PHE A 31 -2.06 -10.51 13.79
N LYS A 32 -1.55 -10.31 15.01
CA LYS A 32 -0.43 -9.40 15.28
C LYS A 32 0.73 -9.69 14.34
N LYS A 33 1.21 -8.66 13.65
CA LYS A 33 2.29 -8.76 12.65
C LYS A 33 1.99 -9.66 11.43
N GLY A 34 0.72 -10.01 11.15
CA GLY A 34 0.30 -10.84 9.99
C GLY A 34 0.94 -10.42 8.66
N TYR A 35 0.99 -9.12 8.40
CA TYR A 35 1.67 -8.48 7.26
C TYR A 35 3.17 -8.78 7.11
N ASN A 36 3.85 -9.36 8.11
CA ASN A 36 5.27 -9.71 8.04
C ASN A 36 5.52 -11.13 7.55
N TYR A 37 4.72 -12.11 8.00
CA TYR A 37 5.13 -13.50 7.93
C TYR A 37 5.36 -13.97 6.50
N VAL A 38 4.36 -13.81 5.63
CA VAL A 38 4.49 -14.23 4.23
C VAL A 38 5.57 -13.45 3.49
N PRO A 39 5.61 -12.09 3.50
CA PRO A 39 6.64 -11.36 2.78
C PRO A 39 8.05 -11.67 3.27
N MET A 40 8.25 -11.90 4.57
CA MET A 40 9.57 -12.26 5.13
C MET A 40 9.98 -13.68 4.77
N ILE A 41 9.06 -14.66 4.84
CA ILE A 41 9.34 -16.04 4.44
C ILE A 41 9.70 -16.09 2.95
N LEU A 42 8.88 -15.49 2.09
CA LEU A 42 9.17 -15.43 0.65
C LEU A 42 10.44 -14.65 0.37
N GLY A 43 10.68 -13.55 1.07
CA GLY A 43 11.93 -12.78 0.99
C GLY A 43 13.16 -13.64 1.32
N GLY A 44 13.12 -14.38 2.43
CA GLY A 44 14.20 -15.30 2.81
C GLY A 44 14.43 -16.40 1.78
N ILE A 45 13.36 -17.06 1.32
CA ILE A 45 13.43 -18.06 0.23
C ILE A 45 14.06 -17.44 -1.02
N SER A 46 13.70 -16.21 -1.36
CA SER A 46 14.21 -15.53 -2.56
C SER A 46 15.69 -15.18 -2.48
N VAL A 47 16.20 -14.79 -1.31
CA VAL A 47 17.63 -14.53 -1.07
C VAL A 47 18.44 -15.82 -1.15
N ILE A 48 17.95 -16.89 -0.53
CA ILE A 48 18.57 -18.22 -0.62
C ILE A 48 18.59 -18.68 -2.08
N TYR A 49 17.46 -18.55 -2.77
CA TYR A 49 17.35 -18.95 -4.17
C TYR A 49 18.28 -18.12 -5.08
N LEU A 50 18.37 -16.81 -4.89
CA LEU A 50 19.30 -15.95 -5.63
C LEU A 50 20.75 -16.40 -5.40
N SER A 51 21.12 -16.69 -4.15
CA SER A 51 22.47 -17.16 -3.79
C SER A 51 22.80 -18.49 -4.48
N LEU A 52 21.86 -19.45 -4.44
CA LEU A 52 22.00 -20.72 -5.17
C LEU A 52 22.09 -20.50 -6.68
N TYR A 53 21.27 -19.60 -7.23
CA TYR A 53 21.21 -19.30 -8.65
C TYR A 53 22.53 -18.74 -9.18
N LEU A 54 23.14 -17.80 -8.45
CA LEU A 54 24.39 -17.16 -8.83
C LEU A 54 25.61 -18.05 -8.55
N VAL A 55 25.70 -18.64 -7.35
CA VAL A 55 26.92 -19.33 -6.89
C VAL A 55 26.92 -20.80 -7.30
N LYS A 56 25.84 -21.52 -7.00
CA LYS A 56 25.76 -22.98 -7.24
C LYS A 56 25.40 -23.30 -8.68
N PHE A 57 24.39 -22.63 -9.25
CA PHE A 57 23.94 -22.88 -10.62
C PHE A 57 24.76 -22.09 -11.66
N LYS A 58 25.60 -21.15 -11.21
CA LYS A 58 26.45 -20.27 -12.05
C LYS A 58 25.65 -19.58 -13.17
N GLN A 59 24.37 -19.30 -12.90
CA GLN A 59 23.49 -18.64 -13.85
C GLN A 59 23.60 -17.12 -13.70
N LYS A 60 23.40 -16.38 -14.79
CA LYS A 60 23.37 -14.92 -14.78
C LYS A 60 21.93 -14.44 -14.73
N TRP A 61 21.61 -13.57 -13.78
CA TRP A 61 20.30 -12.92 -13.73
C TRP A 61 20.21 -11.88 -14.85
N THR A 62 19.48 -12.22 -15.92
CA THR A 62 19.25 -11.32 -17.05
C THR A 62 18.13 -10.33 -16.74
N LEU A 63 18.52 -9.07 -16.51
CA LEU A 63 17.61 -7.98 -16.19
C LEU A 63 17.28 -7.16 -17.43
N ASP A 64 16.00 -7.03 -17.74
CA ASP A 64 15.55 -6.11 -18.79
C ASP A 64 15.51 -4.65 -18.28
N LYS A 65 15.15 -3.71 -19.18
CA LYS A 65 15.12 -2.28 -18.84
C LYS A 65 14.09 -1.96 -17.74
N GLU A 66 12.98 -2.69 -17.69
CA GLU A 66 11.93 -2.45 -16.69
C GLU A 66 12.35 -3.01 -15.33
N ASP A 67 13.00 -4.19 -15.30
CA ASP A 67 13.56 -4.73 -14.06
C ASP A 67 14.56 -3.76 -13.44
N LYS A 68 15.51 -3.28 -14.27
CA LYS A 68 16.53 -2.31 -13.84
C LYS A 68 15.88 -1.04 -13.30
N GLY A 69 14.84 -0.53 -13.96
CA GLY A 69 14.10 0.64 -13.50
C GLY A 69 13.54 0.45 -12.08
N ILE A 70 12.84 -0.65 -11.83
CA ILE A 70 12.24 -0.94 -10.51
C ILE A 70 13.32 -1.16 -9.45
N ILE A 71 14.36 -1.94 -9.78
CA ILE A 71 15.47 -2.21 -8.86
C ILE A 71 16.20 -0.91 -8.49
N TYR A 72 16.51 -0.06 -9.47
CA TYR A 72 17.15 1.23 -9.20
C TYR A 72 16.24 2.17 -8.42
N ALA A 73 14.94 2.21 -8.68
CA ALA A 73 14.01 3.00 -7.86
C ALA A 73 14.05 2.55 -6.38
N PHE A 74 14.07 1.25 -6.13
CA PHE A 74 14.12 0.68 -4.77
C PHE A 74 15.47 0.97 -4.09
N LEU A 75 16.58 0.76 -4.80
CA LEU A 75 17.92 1.03 -4.30
C LEU A 75 18.14 2.52 -4.02
N LEU A 76 17.71 3.40 -4.92
CA LEU A 76 17.83 4.86 -4.75
C LEU A 76 16.98 5.34 -3.57
N TYR A 77 15.74 4.85 -3.44
CA TYR A 77 14.92 5.18 -2.28
C TYR A 77 15.57 4.73 -0.98
N PHE A 78 16.08 3.50 -0.90
CA PHE A 78 16.83 3.01 0.26
C PHE A 78 18.08 3.86 0.54
N ALA A 79 18.85 4.20 -0.50
CA ALA A 79 20.04 5.03 -0.40
C ALA A 79 19.73 6.42 0.20
N THR A 80 18.53 6.98 -0.02
CA THR A 80 18.15 8.26 0.61
C THR A 80 18.11 8.17 2.14
N PHE A 81 17.71 7.02 2.71
CA PHE A 81 17.72 6.82 4.17
C PHE A 81 19.13 6.64 4.70
N VAL A 82 19.97 5.88 4.00
CA VAL A 82 21.37 5.68 4.37
C VAL A 82 22.11 7.02 4.35
N MET A 83 21.96 7.78 3.26
CA MET A 83 22.57 9.11 3.13
C MET A 83 22.10 10.06 4.23
N SER A 84 20.80 10.14 4.50
CA SER A 84 20.26 10.95 5.60
C SER A 84 20.85 10.53 6.95
N ALA A 85 20.95 9.23 7.22
CA ALA A 85 21.45 8.73 8.48
C ALA A 85 22.95 9.04 8.68
N VAL A 86 23.75 8.94 7.62
CA VAL A 86 25.18 9.27 7.64
C VAL A 86 25.38 10.78 7.81
N VAL A 87 24.68 11.60 7.04
CA VAL A 87 24.83 13.07 7.06
C VAL A 87 24.40 13.67 8.40
N HIS A 88 23.30 13.19 8.97
CA HIS A 88 22.70 13.76 10.19
C HIS A 88 23.05 13.00 11.47
N GLY A 89 23.85 11.92 11.37
CA GLY A 89 24.17 11.07 12.52
C GLY A 89 22.94 10.39 13.14
N ASP A 90 21.93 10.08 12.33
CA ASP A 90 20.77 9.32 12.79
C ASP A 90 21.17 7.86 13.09
N GLY A 91 20.43 7.20 13.98
CA GLY A 91 20.74 5.80 14.34
C GLY A 91 20.35 4.81 13.26
N PHE A 92 20.95 3.61 13.28
CA PHE A 92 20.61 2.47 12.39
C PHE A 92 19.11 2.11 12.38
N ARG A 93 18.37 2.50 13.42
CA ARG A 93 16.91 2.35 13.50
C ARG A 93 16.16 3.02 12.34
N GLU A 94 16.69 4.12 11.79
CA GLU A 94 16.08 4.80 10.62
C GLU A 94 16.25 3.98 9.33
N ILE A 95 17.23 3.07 9.28
CA ILE A 95 17.55 2.23 8.13
C ILE A 95 16.85 0.86 8.23
N ASP A 96 16.50 0.39 9.43
CA ASP A 96 15.87 -0.92 9.65
C ASP A 96 14.61 -1.13 8.77
N ASN A 97 13.64 -0.23 8.86
CA ASN A 97 12.41 -0.36 8.08
C ASN A 97 12.60 -0.28 6.56
N PRO A 98 13.32 0.71 5.99
CA PRO A 98 13.55 0.76 4.54
C PRO A 98 14.48 -0.34 4.02
N SER A 99 15.35 -0.94 4.85
CA SER A 99 16.23 -2.05 4.42
C SER A 99 15.46 -3.28 3.92
N ARG A 100 14.23 -3.48 4.41
CA ARG A 100 13.36 -4.60 4.02
C ARG A 100 13.02 -4.58 2.53
N ILE A 101 13.10 -3.41 1.88
CA ILE A 101 12.91 -3.26 0.43
C ILE A 101 13.92 -4.10 -0.35
N LEU A 102 15.14 -4.24 0.19
CA LEU A 102 16.20 -5.03 -0.43
C LEU A 102 15.85 -6.53 -0.46
N LEU A 103 15.11 -7.02 0.54
CA LEU A 103 14.63 -8.41 0.57
C LEU A 103 13.60 -8.72 -0.51
N PHE A 104 12.99 -7.69 -1.10
CA PHE A 104 11.98 -7.86 -2.15
C PHE A 104 12.57 -7.78 -3.56
N ILE A 105 13.79 -7.31 -3.74
CA ILE A 105 14.44 -7.31 -5.05
C ILE A 105 14.62 -8.74 -5.59
N PRO A 106 15.13 -9.72 -4.82
CA PRO A 106 15.30 -11.09 -5.31
C PRO A 106 13.98 -11.82 -5.57
N LEU A 107 12.85 -11.35 -5.04
CA LEU A 107 11.53 -11.92 -5.36
C LEU A 107 11.17 -11.80 -6.84
N ILE A 108 11.68 -10.78 -7.55
CA ILE A 108 11.50 -10.65 -9.00
C ILE A 108 12.09 -11.88 -9.71
N LEU A 109 13.28 -12.32 -9.30
CA LEU A 109 13.89 -13.55 -9.83
C LEU A 109 13.10 -14.79 -9.42
N LEU A 110 12.72 -14.91 -8.14
CA LEU A 110 12.00 -16.07 -7.64
C LEU A 110 10.68 -16.28 -8.41
N PHE A 111 9.86 -15.23 -8.54
CA PHE A 111 8.56 -15.30 -9.20
C PHE A 111 8.66 -15.40 -10.73
N THR A 112 9.77 -15.00 -11.34
CA THR A 112 9.98 -15.26 -12.78
C THR A 112 10.40 -16.71 -13.06
N GLN A 113 11.11 -17.36 -12.13
CA GLN A 113 11.49 -18.77 -12.24
C GLN A 113 10.38 -19.74 -11.81
N PHE A 114 9.56 -19.32 -10.85
CA PHE A 114 8.36 -20.03 -10.35
C PHE A 114 7.12 -19.13 -10.49
N PRO A 115 6.52 -19.05 -11.70
CA PRO A 115 5.42 -18.14 -11.98
C PRO A 115 4.22 -18.29 -11.03
N LEU A 116 3.73 -17.14 -10.55
CA LEU A 116 2.47 -17.05 -9.84
C LEU A 116 1.30 -17.18 -10.81
N LYS A 117 0.41 -18.14 -10.55
CA LYS A 117 -0.80 -18.38 -11.31
C LYS A 117 -1.85 -17.32 -10.94
N PRO A 118 -2.38 -16.54 -11.90
CA PRO A 118 -3.36 -15.48 -11.60
C PRO A 118 -4.54 -15.96 -10.77
N GLN A 119 -5.05 -17.17 -11.04
CA GLN A 119 -6.16 -17.76 -10.31
C GLN A 119 -5.92 -17.81 -8.79
N PHE A 120 -4.74 -18.19 -8.31
CA PHE A 120 -4.45 -18.25 -6.87
C PHE A 120 -4.61 -16.88 -6.20
N ILE A 121 -4.15 -15.83 -6.87
CA ILE A 121 -4.18 -14.47 -6.34
C ILE A 121 -5.57 -13.85 -6.48
N PHE A 122 -6.24 -14.08 -7.61
CA PHE A 122 -7.58 -13.55 -7.88
C PHE A 122 -8.62 -14.09 -6.90
N HIS A 123 -8.50 -15.33 -6.44
CA HIS A 123 -9.38 -15.86 -5.38
C HIS A 123 -8.96 -15.37 -3.98
N ALA A 124 -7.65 -15.27 -3.71
CA ALA A 124 -7.15 -14.89 -2.39
C ALA A 124 -7.48 -13.45 -1.99
N ILE A 125 -7.48 -12.51 -2.94
CA ILE A 125 -7.80 -11.10 -2.70
C ILE A 125 -9.20 -10.92 -2.04
N PRO A 126 -10.32 -11.35 -2.66
CA PRO A 126 -11.64 -11.17 -2.08
C PRO A 126 -11.89 -12.03 -0.84
N ILE A 127 -11.27 -13.21 -0.74
CA ILE A 127 -11.30 -14.02 0.49
C ILE A 127 -10.62 -13.24 1.63
N GLY A 128 -9.45 -12.67 1.38
CA GLY A 128 -8.72 -11.87 2.37
C GLY A 128 -9.46 -10.59 2.79
N ALA A 129 -10.09 -9.91 1.84
CA ALA A 129 -10.95 -8.76 2.12
C ALA A 129 -12.16 -9.16 3.01
N THR A 130 -12.78 -10.31 2.72
CA THR A 130 -13.89 -10.87 3.50
C THR A 130 -13.45 -11.21 4.93
N VAL A 131 -12.35 -11.95 5.09
CA VAL A 131 -11.77 -12.29 6.41
C VAL A 131 -11.46 -11.04 7.22
N THR A 132 -10.89 -10.02 6.58
CA THR A 132 -10.56 -8.74 7.20
C THR A 132 -11.80 -7.96 7.66
N GLY A 133 -12.91 -8.03 6.92
CA GLY A 133 -14.21 -7.48 7.34
C GLY A 133 -14.84 -8.25 8.49
N LEU A 134 -14.87 -9.59 8.41
CA LEU A 134 -15.41 -10.44 9.47
C LEU A 134 -14.65 -10.23 10.78
N LEU A 135 -13.33 -10.13 10.73
CA LEU A 135 -12.50 -9.86 11.90
C LEU A 135 -12.81 -8.49 12.52
N ALA A 136 -12.99 -7.44 11.70
CA ALA A 136 -13.33 -6.11 12.19
C ALA A 136 -14.71 -6.10 12.86
N ILE A 137 -15.70 -6.78 12.28
CA ILE A 137 -17.04 -6.96 12.86
C ILE A 137 -16.94 -7.69 14.20
N TYR A 138 -16.24 -8.82 14.23
CA TYR A 138 -16.06 -9.62 15.44
C TYR A 138 -15.41 -8.80 16.56
N GLN A 139 -14.31 -8.11 16.27
CA GLN A 139 -13.62 -7.30 17.27
C GLN A 139 -14.49 -6.14 17.77
N LYS A 140 -15.22 -5.45 16.89
CA LYS A 140 -16.02 -4.29 17.27
C LYS A 140 -17.30 -4.66 18.01
N PHE A 141 -18.06 -5.61 17.48
CA PHE A 141 -19.43 -5.87 17.92
C PHE A 141 -19.54 -7.05 18.86
N ILE A 142 -18.62 -8.01 18.82
CA ILE A 142 -18.63 -9.17 19.72
C ILE A 142 -17.66 -8.96 20.88
N LEU A 143 -16.42 -8.55 20.60
CA LEU A 143 -15.43 -8.31 21.66
C LEU A 143 -15.52 -6.90 22.30
N GLY A 144 -16.27 -5.97 21.69
CA GLY A 144 -16.37 -4.59 22.17
C GLY A 144 -15.09 -3.76 22.07
N ILE A 145 -14.06 -4.26 21.38
CA ILE A 145 -12.77 -3.57 21.23
C ILE A 145 -12.68 -2.80 19.91
N LYS A 146 -11.74 -1.87 19.80
CA LYS A 146 -11.46 -1.20 18.53
C LYS A 146 -10.93 -2.22 17.51
N ALA A 147 -11.44 -2.19 16.28
CA ALA A 147 -10.94 -3.06 15.23
C ALA A 147 -9.44 -2.87 15.02
N PHE A 148 -8.75 -3.99 14.89
CA PHE A 148 -7.30 -4.14 14.72
C PHE A 148 -6.45 -3.63 15.88
N ALA A 149 -7.01 -3.37 17.07
CA ALA A 149 -6.30 -2.84 18.24
C ALA A 149 -4.98 -3.58 18.55
N ASN A 150 -4.98 -4.91 18.42
CA ASN A 150 -3.83 -5.77 18.73
C ASN A 150 -3.04 -6.23 17.48
N VAL A 151 -3.43 -5.78 16.29
CA VAL A 151 -2.88 -6.24 15.02
C VAL A 151 -1.79 -5.29 14.53
N THR A 152 -2.16 -4.03 14.30
CA THR A 152 -1.31 -2.94 13.83
C THR A 152 -2.01 -1.61 14.07
N HIS A 153 -1.37 -0.50 13.68
CA HIS A 153 -1.98 0.81 13.74
C HIS A 153 -3.30 0.85 12.93
N HIS A 154 -4.41 1.21 13.56
CA HIS A 154 -5.74 1.18 12.96
C HIS A 154 -5.86 1.93 11.61
N ILE A 155 -5.16 3.05 11.42
CA ILE A 155 -5.16 3.77 10.13
C ILE A 155 -4.48 2.93 9.03
N GLN A 156 -3.40 2.21 9.38
CA GLN A 156 -2.72 1.29 8.46
C GLN A 156 -3.65 0.15 8.05
N SER A 157 -4.33 -0.46 9.03
CA SER A 157 -5.31 -1.51 8.76
C SER A 157 -6.43 -1.02 7.86
N GLY A 158 -7.02 0.14 8.15
CA GLY A 158 -8.09 0.68 7.33
C GLY A 158 -7.66 0.93 5.88
N ASN A 159 -6.49 1.53 5.67
CA ASN A 159 -5.93 1.74 4.33
C ASN A 159 -5.65 0.40 3.60
N ILE A 160 -5.12 -0.60 4.30
CA ILE A 160 -4.95 -1.95 3.73
C ILE A 160 -6.31 -2.57 3.35
N SER A 161 -7.33 -2.44 4.21
CA SER A 161 -8.69 -2.93 3.94
C SER A 161 -9.33 -2.25 2.72
N VAL A 162 -9.16 -0.93 2.56
CA VAL A 162 -9.61 -0.20 1.35
C VAL A 162 -8.90 -0.75 0.12
N THR A 163 -7.59 -0.98 0.18
CA THR A 163 -6.87 -1.56 -0.96
C THR A 163 -7.39 -2.96 -1.28
N LEU A 164 -7.56 -3.85 -0.30
CA LEU A 164 -8.13 -5.19 -0.52
C LEU A 164 -9.52 -5.14 -1.16
N SER A 165 -10.36 -4.17 -0.75
CA SER A 165 -11.66 -3.94 -1.39
C SER A 165 -11.51 -3.51 -2.85
N MET A 166 -10.66 -2.52 -3.14
CA MET A 166 -10.46 -2.03 -4.51
C MET A 166 -9.85 -3.09 -5.43
N LEU A 167 -8.92 -3.91 -4.92
CA LEU A 167 -8.40 -5.06 -5.64
C LEU A 167 -9.51 -6.10 -5.88
N SER A 168 -10.43 -6.31 -4.93
CA SER A 168 -11.59 -7.18 -5.13
C SER A 168 -12.51 -6.65 -6.22
N VAL A 169 -12.72 -5.33 -6.33
CA VAL A 169 -13.48 -4.73 -7.44
C VAL A 169 -12.81 -4.99 -8.79
N VAL A 170 -11.49 -4.82 -8.87
CA VAL A 170 -10.71 -5.09 -10.11
C VAL A 170 -10.87 -6.55 -10.55
N VAL A 171 -10.74 -7.50 -9.62
CA VAL A 171 -10.93 -8.94 -9.90
C VAL A 171 -12.40 -9.27 -10.20
N GLY A 172 -13.34 -8.59 -9.55
CA GLY A 172 -14.78 -8.77 -9.82
C GLY A 172 -15.15 -8.40 -11.25
N ILE A 173 -14.60 -7.29 -11.77
CA ILE A 173 -14.77 -6.91 -13.18
C ILE A 173 -14.14 -7.97 -14.11
N TYR A 174 -12.96 -8.50 -13.76
CA TYR A 174 -12.34 -9.60 -14.51
C TYR A 174 -13.28 -10.82 -14.63
N TRP A 175 -13.85 -11.29 -13.52
CA TRP A 175 -14.78 -12.43 -13.53
C TRP A 175 -16.10 -12.11 -14.21
N PHE A 176 -16.57 -10.87 -14.13
CA PHE A 176 -17.76 -10.41 -14.84
C PHE A 176 -17.58 -10.51 -16.35
N VAL A 177 -16.45 -10.06 -16.88
CA VAL A 177 -16.13 -10.18 -18.32
C VAL A 177 -16.00 -11.66 -18.73
N LYS A 178 -15.49 -12.52 -17.84
CA LYS A 178 -15.45 -13.97 -18.02
C LYS A 178 -16.80 -14.67 -17.83
N LYS A 179 -17.86 -13.95 -17.44
CA LYS A 179 -19.20 -14.46 -17.13
C LYS A 179 -19.25 -15.48 -15.99
N ASP A 180 -18.27 -15.46 -15.08
CA ASP A 180 -18.26 -16.31 -13.88
C ASP A 180 -18.89 -15.57 -12.70
N TYR A 181 -20.22 -15.58 -12.66
CA TYR A 181 -20.98 -14.79 -11.68
C TYR A 181 -20.80 -15.29 -10.24
N LYS A 182 -20.39 -16.55 -10.04
CA LYS A 182 -20.05 -17.06 -8.70
C LYS A 182 -18.85 -16.32 -8.13
N PHE A 183 -17.80 -16.13 -8.93
CA PHE A 183 -16.62 -15.37 -8.48
C PHE A 183 -16.85 -13.87 -8.49
N VAL A 184 -17.76 -13.35 -9.33
CA VAL A 184 -18.24 -11.95 -9.19
C VAL A 184 -18.87 -11.75 -7.81
N ALA A 185 -19.78 -12.63 -7.38
CA ALA A 185 -20.42 -12.53 -6.07
C ALA A 185 -19.40 -12.56 -4.93
N LEU A 186 -18.41 -13.47 -4.99
CA LEU A 186 -17.30 -13.51 -4.02
C LEU A 186 -16.54 -12.18 -3.97
N CYS A 187 -16.26 -11.58 -5.13
CA CYS A 187 -15.56 -10.30 -5.22
C CYS A 187 -16.38 -9.13 -4.67
N LEU A 188 -17.69 -9.12 -4.90
CA LEU A 188 -18.60 -8.13 -4.32
C LEU A 188 -18.66 -8.25 -2.79
N ILE A 189 -18.74 -9.47 -2.27
CA ILE A 189 -18.66 -9.72 -0.82
C ILE A 189 -17.32 -9.20 -0.28
N GLY A 190 -16.20 -9.56 -0.91
CA GLY A 190 -14.88 -9.07 -0.53
C GLY A 190 -14.78 -7.55 -0.54
N ALA A 191 -15.30 -6.89 -1.59
CA ALA A 191 -15.30 -5.43 -1.70
C ALA A 191 -16.10 -4.77 -0.57
N LEU A 192 -17.31 -5.28 -0.28
CA LEU A 192 -18.17 -4.78 0.77
C LEU A 192 -17.54 -4.96 2.16
N PHE A 193 -17.04 -6.15 2.46
CA PHE A 193 -16.41 -6.46 3.75
C PHE A 193 -15.09 -5.69 3.95
N GLY A 194 -14.31 -5.46 2.89
CA GLY A 194 -13.12 -4.63 2.95
C GLY A 194 -13.42 -3.16 3.26
N LEU A 195 -14.42 -2.56 2.60
CA LEU A 195 -14.85 -1.18 2.91
C LEU A 195 -15.45 -1.07 4.31
N LEU A 196 -16.29 -2.03 4.68
CA LEU A 196 -16.86 -2.13 6.02
C LEU A 196 -15.77 -2.22 7.10
N SER A 197 -14.75 -3.04 6.86
CA SER A 197 -13.57 -3.14 7.73
C SER A 197 -12.87 -1.80 7.92
N SER A 198 -12.65 -1.05 6.83
CA SER A 198 -12.05 0.27 6.92
C SER A 198 -12.92 1.25 7.69
N ALA A 199 -14.24 1.24 7.49
CA ALA A 199 -15.16 2.10 8.22
C ALA A 199 -15.09 1.82 9.73
N ILE A 200 -15.17 0.55 10.12
CA ILE A 200 -15.10 0.11 11.52
C ILE A 200 -13.74 0.47 12.17
N SER A 201 -12.64 0.41 11.41
CA SER A 201 -11.31 0.81 11.91
C SER A 201 -11.21 2.29 12.31
N GLY A 202 -12.09 3.13 11.75
CA GLY A 202 -12.09 4.59 11.93
C GLY A 202 -11.06 5.33 11.09
N ALA A 203 -10.41 4.67 10.13
CA ALA A 203 -9.51 5.31 9.17
C ALA A 203 -10.30 6.19 8.18
N ARG A 204 -9.96 7.48 8.09
CA ARG A 204 -10.67 8.47 7.26
C ARG A 204 -9.93 8.78 5.95
N GLY A 205 -8.60 8.83 6.00
CA GLY A 205 -7.76 9.30 4.90
C GLY A 205 -7.88 8.48 3.61
N GLY A 206 -8.03 7.16 3.73
CA GLY A 206 -8.22 6.28 2.56
C GLY A 206 -9.52 6.51 1.80
N TRP A 207 -10.56 7.07 2.43
CA TRP A 207 -11.85 7.32 1.80
C TRP A 207 -11.83 8.52 0.86
N VAL A 208 -10.96 9.50 1.11
CA VAL A 208 -10.81 10.68 0.25
C VAL A 208 -10.32 10.29 -1.15
N GLY A 209 -9.43 9.30 -1.23
CA GLY A 209 -8.93 8.76 -2.50
C GLY A 209 -9.90 7.81 -3.22
N LEU A 210 -10.88 7.27 -2.49
CA LEU A 210 -11.72 6.18 -2.98
C LEU A 210 -12.48 6.52 -4.27
N PRO A 211 -13.14 7.70 -4.42
CA PRO A 211 -13.81 8.05 -5.66
C PRO A 211 -12.86 8.08 -6.86
N PHE A 212 -11.66 8.64 -6.69
CA PHE A 212 -10.65 8.73 -7.75
C PHE A 212 -10.13 7.35 -8.16
N VAL A 213 -9.92 6.45 -7.19
CA VAL A 213 -9.49 5.08 -7.45
C VAL A 213 -10.59 4.30 -8.19
N VAL A 214 -11.84 4.41 -7.77
CA VAL A 214 -12.98 3.78 -8.46
C VAL A 214 -13.11 4.31 -9.89
N LEU A 215 -13.05 5.63 -10.09
CA LEU A 215 -13.08 6.22 -11.42
C LEU A 215 -11.92 5.73 -12.30
N ALA A 216 -10.71 5.59 -11.74
CA ALA A 216 -9.57 5.03 -12.47
C ALA A 216 -9.80 3.57 -12.88
N ILE A 217 -10.29 2.71 -11.97
CA ILE A 217 -10.63 1.30 -12.28
C ILE A 217 -11.66 1.23 -13.42
N LEU A 218 -12.75 2.01 -13.31
CA LEU A 218 -13.80 2.07 -14.31
C LEU A 218 -13.27 2.57 -15.65
N PHE A 219 -12.41 3.59 -15.63
CA PHE A 219 -11.76 4.11 -16.84
C PHE A 219 -10.85 3.07 -17.49
N PHE A 220 -10.05 2.32 -16.73
CA PHE A 220 -9.18 1.27 -17.28
C PHE A 220 -9.97 0.10 -17.88
N TYR A 221 -11.15 -0.20 -17.34
CA TYR A 221 -12.06 -1.22 -17.88
C TYR A 221 -13.12 -0.71 -18.87
N ARG A 222 -13.14 0.57 -19.23
CA ARG A 222 -14.20 1.19 -20.05
C ARG A 222 -14.55 0.48 -21.36
N GLN A 223 -13.60 -0.21 -21.97
CA GLN A 223 -13.81 -0.98 -23.21
C GLN A 223 -14.60 -2.28 -22.99
N HIS A 224 -14.66 -2.78 -21.76
CA HIS A 224 -15.37 -4.01 -21.39
C HIS A 224 -16.68 -3.75 -20.64
N LEU A 225 -16.96 -2.49 -20.28
CA LEU A 225 -18.16 -2.10 -19.54
C LEU A 225 -19.06 -1.28 -20.45
N ASN A 226 -20.34 -1.64 -20.54
CA ASN A 226 -21.32 -0.78 -21.22
C ASN A 226 -21.71 0.40 -20.31
N LYS A 227 -22.27 1.47 -20.91
CA LYS A 227 -22.67 2.69 -20.18
C LYS A 227 -23.67 2.39 -19.05
N LYS A 228 -24.58 1.42 -19.27
CA LYS A 228 -25.57 1.01 -18.27
C LYS A 228 -24.90 0.42 -17.02
N LEU A 229 -23.96 -0.50 -17.19
CA LEU A 229 -23.25 -1.14 -16.09
C LEU A 229 -22.36 -0.15 -15.35
N LEU A 230 -21.70 0.76 -16.07
CA LEU A 230 -20.94 1.84 -15.47
C LEU A 230 -21.82 2.70 -14.55
N MET A 231 -23.00 3.12 -15.02
CA MET A 231 -23.95 3.87 -14.22
C MET A 231 -24.47 3.08 -13.02
N ILE A 232 -24.77 1.79 -13.19
CA ILE A 232 -25.20 0.92 -12.09
C ILE A 232 -24.10 0.82 -11.02
N SER A 233 -22.84 0.62 -11.41
CA SER A 233 -21.71 0.56 -10.47
C SER A 233 -21.52 1.87 -9.71
N LEU A 234 -21.67 3.03 -10.38
CA LEU A 234 -21.61 4.34 -9.75
C LEU A 234 -22.76 4.53 -8.75
N VAL A 235 -24.00 4.20 -9.14
CA VAL A 235 -25.17 4.29 -8.26
C VAL A 235 -25.02 3.35 -7.07
N ALA A 236 -24.60 2.10 -7.28
CA ALA A 236 -24.38 1.14 -6.20
C ALA A 236 -23.31 1.62 -5.21
N PHE A 237 -22.24 2.24 -5.70
CA PHE A 237 -21.22 2.85 -4.84
C PHE A 237 -21.78 4.00 -4.00
N ILE A 238 -22.53 4.91 -4.61
CA ILE A 238 -23.19 6.03 -3.90
C ILE A 238 -24.14 5.48 -2.83
N VAL A 239 -24.99 4.53 -3.18
CA VAL A 239 -25.93 3.88 -2.24
C VAL A 239 -25.17 3.25 -1.08
N PHE A 240 -24.09 2.51 -1.35
CA PHE A 240 -23.27 1.91 -0.30
C PHE A 240 -22.72 2.96 0.67
N VAL A 241 -22.12 4.04 0.15
CA VAL A 241 -21.59 5.13 0.98
C VAL A 241 -22.69 5.77 1.82
N THR A 242 -23.86 6.03 1.22
CA THR A 242 -25.02 6.60 1.91
C THR A 242 -25.53 5.69 3.03
N VAL A 243 -25.68 4.39 2.78
CA VAL A 243 -26.15 3.43 3.79
C VAL A 243 -25.19 3.35 4.97
N ILE A 244 -23.88 3.25 4.70
CA ILE A 244 -22.85 3.22 5.74
C ILE A 244 -22.82 4.53 6.52
N ALA A 245 -22.99 5.68 5.85
CA ALA A 245 -23.04 7.00 6.48
C ALA A 245 -24.25 7.18 7.40
N SER A 246 -25.40 6.63 7.02
CA SER A 246 -26.67 6.74 7.76
C SER A 246 -26.73 5.89 9.02
N ILE A 247 -25.89 4.87 9.17
CA ILE A 247 -25.90 3.98 10.35
C ILE A 247 -24.97 4.55 11.44
N PRO A 248 -25.49 5.04 12.58
CA PRO A 248 -24.68 5.73 13.59
C PRO A 248 -23.57 4.86 14.19
N LYS A 249 -23.80 3.53 14.26
CA LYS A 249 -22.83 2.56 14.80
C LYS A 249 -21.51 2.51 14.00
N PHE A 250 -21.52 2.89 12.73
CA PHE A 250 -20.29 3.01 11.94
C PHE A 250 -19.57 4.35 12.14
N GLY A 251 -20.25 5.35 12.72
CA GLY A 251 -19.65 6.63 13.12
C GLY A 251 -19.21 7.53 11.97
N VAL A 252 -19.54 7.22 10.72
CA VAL A 252 -19.06 7.99 9.54
C VAL A 252 -19.56 9.44 9.58
N MET A 253 -20.84 9.68 9.86
CA MET A 253 -21.38 11.04 9.96
C MET A 253 -20.76 11.83 11.13
N THR A 254 -20.57 11.19 12.29
CA THR A 254 -19.86 11.80 13.42
C THR A 254 -18.45 12.22 13.02
N ARG A 255 -17.77 11.41 12.21
CA ARG A 255 -16.41 11.67 11.74
C ARG A 255 -16.33 12.80 10.71
N TYR A 256 -17.37 12.94 9.88
CA TYR A 256 -17.54 14.08 8.99
C TYR A 256 -17.72 15.39 9.79
N GLN A 257 -18.64 15.39 10.75
CA GLN A 257 -18.91 16.55 11.61
C GLN A 257 -17.69 16.95 12.46
N GLU A 258 -16.94 15.97 12.99
CA GLU A 258 -15.65 16.23 13.66
C GLU A 258 -14.65 16.92 12.72
N ALA A 259 -14.55 16.47 11.46
CA ALA A 259 -13.62 17.05 10.50
C ALA A 259 -14.00 18.51 10.15
N GLU A 260 -15.29 18.77 9.91
CA GLU A 260 -15.81 20.12 9.67
C GLU A 260 -15.51 21.05 10.87
N ARG A 261 -15.83 20.58 12.08
CA ARG A 261 -15.54 21.34 13.32
C ARG A 261 -14.05 21.60 13.48
N ASP A 262 -13.18 20.63 13.24
CA ASP A 262 -11.74 20.80 13.34
C ASP A 262 -11.21 21.85 12.35
N ILE A 263 -11.74 21.87 11.11
CA ILE A 263 -11.37 22.86 10.08
C ILE A 263 -11.80 24.27 10.51
N ILE A 264 -13.02 24.43 11.00
CA ILE A 264 -13.53 25.72 11.49
C ILE A 264 -12.69 26.20 12.69
N GLN A 265 -12.40 25.31 13.64
CA GLN A 265 -11.58 25.61 14.82
C GLN A 265 -10.16 26.06 14.44
N TYR A 266 -9.54 25.42 13.45
CA TYR A 266 -8.22 25.82 12.97
C TYR A 266 -8.27 27.16 12.23
N THR A 267 -9.17 27.31 11.25
CA THR A 267 -9.21 28.49 10.36
C THR A 267 -9.72 29.76 11.03
N GLN A 268 -10.72 29.65 11.92
CA GLN A 268 -11.36 30.82 12.54
C GLN A 268 -10.86 31.11 13.95
N LYS A 269 -10.45 30.08 14.69
CA LYS A 269 -10.06 30.20 16.10
C LYS A 269 -8.58 29.93 16.37
N ASN A 270 -7.79 29.71 15.31
CA ASN A 270 -6.37 29.33 15.37
C ASN A 270 -6.11 28.15 16.34
N ASN A 271 -7.08 27.27 16.51
CA ASN A 271 -7.01 26.16 17.45
C ASN A 271 -6.31 24.96 16.80
N LYS A 272 -5.03 24.81 17.13
CA LYS A 272 -4.13 23.75 16.64
C LYS A 272 -4.22 22.44 17.44
N SER A 273 -5.08 22.36 18.46
CA SER A 273 -5.14 21.22 19.38
C SER A 273 -6.07 20.08 18.93
N THR A 274 -6.81 20.26 17.83
CA THR A 274 -7.69 19.25 17.26
C THR A 274 -6.93 18.23 16.39
N SER A 275 -7.59 17.17 15.90
CA SER A 275 -6.90 16.15 15.11
C SER A 275 -6.45 16.66 13.75
N LEU A 276 -7.29 17.42 13.04
CA LEU A 276 -6.88 18.06 11.78
C LEU A 276 -6.05 19.32 12.02
N GLY A 277 -6.37 20.11 13.05
CA GLY A 277 -5.58 21.29 13.41
C GLY A 277 -4.13 20.95 13.72
N ALA A 278 -3.87 19.87 14.44
CA ALA A 278 -2.51 19.38 14.69
C ALA A 278 -1.81 18.98 13.38
N ARG A 279 -2.49 18.30 12.44
CA ARG A 279 -1.89 17.94 11.14
C ARG A 279 -1.54 19.18 10.32
N PHE A 280 -2.42 20.17 10.25
CA PHE A 280 -2.15 21.40 9.51
C PHE A 280 -0.98 22.17 10.14
N ASP A 281 -0.92 22.27 11.48
CA ASP A 281 0.23 22.83 12.18
C ASP A 281 1.52 22.04 11.87
N MET A 282 1.46 20.71 11.87
CA MET A 282 2.61 19.87 11.50
C MET A 282 3.08 20.10 10.07
N TRP A 283 2.16 20.31 9.12
CA TRP A 283 2.50 20.59 7.72
C TRP A 283 3.13 21.96 7.54
N GLU A 284 2.53 22.99 8.15
CA GLU A 284 3.05 24.35 8.13
C GLU A 284 4.49 24.40 8.65
N ASN A 285 4.75 23.72 9.77
CA ASN A 285 6.08 23.69 10.38
C ASN A 285 7.09 22.85 9.63
N ALA A 286 6.66 21.73 9.07
CA ALA A 286 7.51 20.94 8.19
C ALA A 286 7.89 21.75 6.94
N ILE A 287 6.96 22.52 6.36
CA ILE A 287 7.24 23.41 5.23
C ILE A 287 8.21 24.52 5.62
N ALA A 288 8.06 25.12 6.81
CA ALA A 288 9.03 26.09 7.33
C ALA A 288 10.43 25.48 7.49
N GLY A 289 10.52 24.24 7.99
CA GLY A 289 11.77 23.48 8.05
C GLY A 289 12.35 23.17 6.67
N ILE A 290 11.52 22.77 5.71
CA ILE A 290 11.94 22.51 4.32
C ILE A 290 12.60 23.75 3.72
N LYS A 291 12.07 24.95 3.95
CA LYS A 291 12.67 26.20 3.44
C LYS A 291 14.09 26.44 3.96
N GLN A 292 14.39 25.97 5.16
CA GLN A 292 15.70 26.15 5.79
C GLN A 292 16.73 25.14 5.28
N ASN A 293 16.34 23.87 5.06
CA ASN A 293 17.23 22.81 4.56
C ASN A 293 16.56 21.98 3.43
N PRO A 294 16.35 22.57 2.23
CA PRO A 294 15.49 21.99 1.20
C PRO A 294 16.07 20.77 0.49
N ILE A 295 17.41 20.65 0.40
CA ILE A 295 18.08 19.64 -0.45
C ILE A 295 18.33 18.34 0.32
N LEU A 296 18.94 18.42 1.50
CA LEU A 296 19.32 17.25 2.32
C LEU A 296 18.38 17.00 3.50
N GLY A 297 17.47 17.94 3.80
CA GLY A 297 16.55 17.85 4.93
C GLY A 297 17.27 17.97 6.27
N TRP A 298 16.56 17.60 7.34
CA TRP A 298 17.01 17.74 8.73
C TRP A 298 17.42 16.43 9.40
N GLY A 299 17.27 15.29 8.73
CA GLY A 299 17.31 13.98 9.38
C GLY A 299 16.16 13.79 10.36
N SER A 300 16.05 12.58 10.92
CA SER A 300 15.00 12.26 11.88
C SER A 300 15.23 12.94 13.23
N LYS A 301 16.47 12.92 13.75
CA LYS A 301 16.82 13.62 15.00
C LYS A 301 16.75 15.13 14.84
N GLY A 302 17.34 15.68 13.78
CA GLY A 302 17.33 17.13 13.57
C GLY A 302 15.92 17.68 13.37
N TYR A 303 15.00 16.93 12.74
CA TYR A 303 13.60 17.34 12.67
C TYR A 303 12.90 17.35 14.04
N ILE A 304 13.27 16.46 14.97
CA ILE A 304 12.76 16.50 16.35
C ILE A 304 13.25 17.75 17.07
N GLU A 305 14.54 18.08 16.95
CA GLU A 305 15.12 19.28 17.56
C GLU A 305 14.55 20.57 16.95
N LEU A 306 14.36 20.61 15.62
CA LEU A 306 13.68 21.72 14.95
C LEU A 306 12.30 21.97 15.56
N LYS A 307 11.47 20.92 15.73
CA LYS A 307 10.15 21.08 16.35
C LYS A 307 10.23 21.58 17.79
N LYS A 308 11.21 21.13 18.58
CA LYS A 308 11.40 21.62 19.96
C LYS A 308 11.71 23.12 19.96
N GLN A 309 12.61 23.57 19.08
CA GLN A 309 12.95 24.99 18.93
C GLN A 309 11.72 25.82 18.53
N GLN A 310 10.96 25.37 17.54
CA GLN A 310 9.77 26.06 17.06
C GLN A 310 8.66 26.14 18.14
N VAL A 311 8.53 25.12 18.99
CA VAL A 311 7.63 25.18 20.16
C VAL A 311 8.11 26.20 21.20
N THR A 312 9.41 26.26 21.49
CA THR A 312 9.98 27.28 22.38
C THR A 312 9.74 28.70 21.86
N GLN A 313 9.81 28.87 20.53
CA GLN A 313 9.51 30.14 19.84
C GLN A 313 8.00 30.44 19.72
N LYS A 314 7.13 29.58 20.26
CA LYS A 314 5.65 29.70 20.20
C LYS A 314 5.07 29.77 18.78
N THR A 315 5.80 29.31 17.77
CA THR A 315 5.28 29.22 16.39
C THR A 315 4.44 27.94 16.19
N VAL A 316 4.55 26.97 17.11
CA VAL A 316 3.97 25.62 17.02
C VAL A 316 3.27 25.23 18.30
N ALA A 317 2.18 24.47 18.18
CA ALA A 317 1.52 23.94 19.36
C ALA A 317 2.38 22.88 20.06
N LYS A 318 2.43 22.91 21.40
CA LYS A 318 3.14 21.90 22.20
C LYS A 318 2.62 20.47 21.95
N SER A 319 1.36 20.32 21.56
CA SER A 319 0.75 19.04 21.16
C SER A 319 1.47 18.37 19.99
N THR A 320 2.08 19.14 19.09
CA THR A 320 2.82 18.65 17.91
C THR A 320 4.06 17.84 18.28
N LEU A 321 4.67 18.07 19.45
CA LEU A 321 5.81 17.28 19.93
C LEU A 321 5.48 15.81 20.22
N LYS A 322 4.19 15.46 20.36
CA LYS A 322 3.75 14.08 20.56
C LYS A 322 3.91 13.22 19.30
N PHE A 323 4.11 13.84 18.13
CA PHE A 323 4.18 13.16 16.84
C PHE A 323 5.60 13.19 16.28
N ASN A 324 6.09 12.06 15.77
CA ASN A 324 7.44 11.93 15.21
C ASN A 324 7.52 12.21 13.71
N ASP A 325 6.39 12.39 13.04
CA ASP A 325 6.30 12.56 11.59
C ASP A 325 5.22 13.57 11.23
N ALA A 326 5.21 14.05 9.98
CA ALA A 326 4.25 15.05 9.51
C ALA A 326 2.85 14.51 9.19
N HIS A 327 2.58 13.20 9.38
CA HIS A 327 1.36 12.54 8.92
C HIS A 327 1.01 12.79 7.44
N ASN A 328 2.03 13.07 6.63
CA ASN A 328 1.96 13.20 5.19
C ASN A 328 3.30 12.70 4.64
N GLN A 329 3.29 11.62 3.88
CA GLN A 329 4.50 10.93 3.43
C GLN A 329 5.39 11.82 2.55
N TYR A 330 4.82 12.72 1.75
CA TYR A 330 5.58 13.62 0.88
C TYR A 330 6.29 14.70 1.70
N ILE A 331 5.55 15.37 2.58
CA ILE A 331 6.08 16.41 3.46
C ILE A 331 7.12 15.81 4.41
N ASP A 332 6.85 14.63 4.98
CA ASP A 332 7.77 13.95 5.89
C ASP A 332 9.07 13.52 5.20
N ALA A 333 8.98 12.99 3.97
CA ALA A 333 10.15 12.66 3.17
C ALA A 333 10.98 13.91 2.86
N TRP A 334 10.35 15.02 2.50
CA TRP A 334 11.05 16.25 2.16
C TRP A 334 11.67 16.92 3.38
N VAL A 335 10.97 17.06 4.50
CA VAL A 335 11.54 17.73 5.67
C VAL A 335 12.69 16.93 6.29
N LYS A 336 12.60 15.60 6.31
CA LYS A 336 13.65 14.75 6.92
C LYS A 336 14.80 14.46 5.97
N ARG A 337 14.53 14.15 4.70
CA ARG A 337 15.54 13.67 3.73
C ARG A 337 15.75 14.61 2.55
N GLY A 338 15.12 15.78 2.57
CA GLY A 338 15.25 16.81 1.55
C GLY A 338 14.64 16.43 0.21
N LEU A 339 14.93 17.26 -0.81
CA LEU A 339 14.52 17.02 -2.19
C LEU A 339 15.01 15.65 -2.69
N VAL A 340 16.19 15.21 -2.26
CA VAL A 340 16.71 13.88 -2.61
C VAL A 340 15.81 12.77 -2.09
N GLY A 341 15.37 12.86 -0.83
CA GLY A 341 14.41 11.94 -0.23
C GLY A 341 13.04 11.94 -0.92
N LEU A 342 12.56 13.13 -1.32
CA LEU A 342 11.32 13.27 -2.08
C LEU A 342 11.43 12.61 -3.46
N ILE A 343 12.52 12.84 -4.20
CA ILE A 343 12.78 12.19 -5.49
C ILE A 343 12.79 10.66 -5.33
N GLY A 344 13.47 10.14 -4.30
CA GLY A 344 13.47 8.71 -3.99
C GLY A 344 12.05 8.16 -3.80
N LEU A 345 11.20 8.87 -3.05
CA LEU A 345 9.80 8.51 -2.85
C LEU A 345 9.01 8.52 -4.17
N LEU A 346 9.19 9.55 -5.00
CA LEU A 346 8.51 9.65 -6.29
C LEU A 346 8.94 8.55 -7.26
N LEU A 347 10.20 8.11 -7.22
CA LEU A 347 10.69 6.99 -8.02
C LEU A 347 9.98 5.68 -7.68
N VAL A 348 9.84 5.34 -6.39
CA VAL A 348 9.15 4.10 -5.99
C VAL A 348 7.64 4.14 -6.27
N ILE A 349 7.07 5.33 -6.48
CA ILE A 349 5.68 5.50 -6.94
C ILE A 349 5.60 5.36 -8.46
N PHE A 350 6.29 6.22 -9.20
CA PHE A 350 6.01 6.42 -10.62
C PHE A 350 6.69 5.41 -11.53
N VAL A 351 7.84 4.86 -11.15
CA VAL A 351 8.52 3.83 -11.96
C VAL A 351 7.67 2.55 -12.09
N PRO A 352 7.22 1.91 -10.99
CA PRO A 352 6.33 0.75 -11.10
C PRO A 352 4.95 1.12 -11.65
N LEU A 353 4.41 2.30 -11.33
CA LEU A 353 3.12 2.74 -11.91
C LEU A 353 3.20 2.81 -13.43
N ARG A 354 4.28 3.35 -13.99
CA ARG A 354 4.51 3.36 -15.44
C ARG A 354 4.52 1.95 -16.02
N ALA A 355 5.19 0.99 -15.38
CA ALA A 355 5.23 -0.40 -15.84
C ALA A 355 3.81 -1.01 -15.92
N PHE A 356 2.97 -0.78 -14.90
CA PHE A 356 1.58 -1.22 -14.91
C PHE A 356 0.74 -0.49 -15.97
N LEU A 357 0.85 0.83 -16.06
CA LEU A 357 0.07 1.64 -17.01
C LEU A 357 0.37 1.31 -18.48
N ARG A 358 1.58 0.84 -18.81
CA ARG A 358 1.89 0.38 -20.18
C ARG A 358 1.08 -0.84 -20.60
N GLN A 359 0.59 -1.63 -19.64
CA GLN A 359 -0.09 -2.91 -19.89
C GLN A 359 -1.60 -2.87 -19.60
N ILE A 360 -2.19 -1.70 -19.32
CA ILE A 360 -3.64 -1.57 -19.11
C ILE A 360 -4.48 -1.86 -20.36
N ASN A 361 -3.86 -1.80 -21.54
CA ASN A 361 -4.49 -2.16 -22.81
C ASN A 361 -3.96 -3.50 -23.35
N ALA A 362 -3.38 -4.35 -22.49
CA ALA A 362 -2.87 -5.65 -22.91
C ALA A 362 -3.97 -6.50 -23.57
N LEU A 363 -3.56 -7.30 -24.57
CA LEU A 363 -4.45 -8.13 -25.38
C LEU A 363 -5.19 -9.20 -24.56
N THR A 364 -4.52 -9.76 -23.54
CA THR A 364 -5.12 -10.78 -22.66
C THR A 364 -5.77 -10.10 -21.45
N LEU A 365 -6.99 -10.50 -21.14
CA LEU A 365 -7.73 -9.97 -19.98
C LEU A 365 -6.98 -10.20 -18.66
N GLU A 366 -6.24 -11.31 -18.50
CA GLU A 366 -5.46 -11.62 -17.29
C GLU A 366 -4.32 -10.61 -17.07
N THR A 367 -3.47 -10.39 -18.08
CA THR A 367 -2.41 -9.37 -18.03
C THR A 367 -2.97 -7.97 -17.78
N LYS A 368 -4.11 -7.61 -18.41
CA LYS A 368 -4.80 -6.35 -18.15
C LYS A 368 -5.29 -6.24 -16.71
N CYS A 369 -5.89 -7.29 -16.16
CA CYS A 369 -6.31 -7.33 -14.75
C CYS A 369 -5.13 -7.15 -13.80
N ILE A 370 -4.01 -7.87 -14.03
CA ILE A 370 -2.78 -7.73 -13.22
C ILE A 370 -2.22 -6.32 -13.29
N ALA A 371 -2.20 -5.71 -14.47
CA ALA A 371 -1.78 -4.32 -14.65
C ALA A 371 -2.67 -3.35 -13.85
N ILE A 372 -3.99 -3.54 -13.91
CA ILE A 372 -4.93 -2.71 -13.17
C ILE A 372 -4.81 -2.94 -11.65
N LEU A 373 -4.55 -4.15 -11.18
CA LEU A 373 -4.27 -4.44 -9.76
C LEU A 373 -3.07 -3.64 -9.24
N GLY A 374 -1.94 -3.70 -9.96
CA GLY A 374 -0.73 -2.95 -9.61
C GLY A 374 -0.94 -1.43 -9.65
N ALA A 375 -1.61 -0.91 -10.68
CA ALA A 375 -1.94 0.50 -10.78
C ALA A 375 -2.88 0.95 -9.65
N THR A 376 -3.92 0.16 -9.34
CA THR A 376 -4.89 0.44 -8.28
C THR A 376 -4.21 0.50 -6.91
N HIS A 377 -3.32 -0.45 -6.62
CA HIS A 377 -2.55 -0.48 -5.38
C HIS A 377 -1.71 0.80 -5.19
N ILE A 378 -1.02 1.25 -6.25
CA ILE A 378 -0.21 2.48 -6.20
C ILE A 378 -1.09 3.72 -6.09
N LEU A 379 -2.16 3.83 -6.89
CA LEU A 379 -3.09 4.97 -6.86
C LEU A 379 -3.74 5.12 -5.48
N SER A 380 -4.22 4.03 -4.88
CA SER A 380 -4.72 4.05 -3.50
C SER A 380 -3.66 4.57 -2.52
N THR A 381 -2.42 4.09 -2.66
CA THR A 381 -1.32 4.48 -1.78
C THR A 381 -0.94 5.96 -1.91
N ILE A 382 -1.01 6.55 -3.12
CA ILE A 382 -0.77 7.98 -3.35
C ILE A 382 -1.71 8.85 -2.49
N PHE A 383 -2.97 8.43 -2.32
CA PHE A 383 -3.92 9.13 -1.45
C PHE A 383 -3.66 8.87 0.04
N TYR A 384 -3.24 7.66 0.41
CA TYR A 384 -2.86 7.35 1.80
C TYR A 384 -1.69 8.23 2.25
N PHE A 385 -0.74 8.51 1.35
CA PHE A 385 0.40 9.38 1.59
C PHE A 385 0.03 10.83 1.95
N LEU A 386 -1.16 11.31 1.60
CA LEU A 386 -1.63 12.64 1.98
C LEU A 386 -1.99 12.76 3.46
N SER A 387 -2.31 11.65 4.12
CA SER A 387 -2.89 11.64 5.47
C SER A 387 -2.15 10.75 6.47
N GLN A 388 -1.16 10.00 5.99
CA GLN A 388 -0.30 9.16 6.80
C GLN A 388 1.10 9.03 6.17
N THR A 389 2.12 8.95 7.03
CA THR A 389 3.46 8.44 6.70
C THR A 389 3.44 6.91 6.50
N PHE A 390 2.67 6.46 5.51
CA PHE A 390 2.31 5.06 5.34
C PHE A 390 3.54 4.12 5.28
N LEU A 391 4.60 4.53 4.56
CA LEU A 391 5.83 3.72 4.42
C LEU A 391 6.75 3.78 5.65
N ALA A 392 6.57 4.74 6.56
CA ALA A 392 7.34 4.79 7.81
C ALA A 392 6.93 3.66 8.76
N HIS A 393 5.71 3.15 8.63
CA HIS A 393 5.26 1.98 9.37
C HIS A 393 5.63 0.69 8.64
N ASN A 394 6.10 -0.30 9.39
CA ASN A 394 6.46 -1.61 8.85
C ASN A 394 5.30 -2.29 8.09
N SER A 395 4.06 -2.16 8.58
CA SER A 395 2.87 -2.68 7.90
C SER A 395 2.65 -2.06 6.53
N GLY A 396 2.72 -0.73 6.42
CA GLY A 396 2.54 -0.03 5.15
C GLY A 396 3.70 -0.26 4.18
N SER A 397 4.94 -0.25 4.68
CA SER A 397 6.14 -0.54 3.88
C SER A 397 6.07 -1.94 3.24
N LEU A 398 5.88 -2.98 4.07
CA LEU A 398 5.82 -4.35 3.56
C LEU A 398 4.66 -4.57 2.61
N PHE A 399 3.48 -4.07 2.96
CA PHE A 399 2.31 -4.16 2.10
C PHE A 399 2.54 -3.48 0.74
N TYR A 400 3.16 -2.28 0.74
CA TYR A 400 3.42 -1.53 -0.48
C TYR A 400 4.39 -2.24 -1.41
N PHE A 401 5.61 -2.52 -0.93
CA PHE A 401 6.69 -3.05 -1.77
C PHE A 401 6.46 -4.51 -2.16
N PHE A 402 5.90 -5.34 -1.26
CA PHE A 402 5.60 -6.73 -1.58
C PHE A 402 4.57 -6.83 -2.72
N LEU A 403 3.49 -6.06 -2.67
CA LEU A 403 2.46 -6.09 -3.72
C LEU A 403 2.96 -5.51 -5.05
N ILE A 404 3.82 -4.50 -5.04
CA ILE A 404 4.47 -4.03 -6.27
C ILE A 404 5.25 -5.16 -6.92
N VAL A 405 6.11 -5.85 -6.17
CA VAL A 405 6.94 -6.93 -6.73
C VAL A 405 6.09 -8.13 -7.16
N LEU A 406 5.08 -8.49 -6.36
CA LEU A 406 4.16 -9.58 -6.67
C LEU A 406 3.42 -9.32 -8.00
N PHE A 407 2.77 -8.16 -8.14
CA PHE A 407 2.03 -7.83 -9.36
C PHE A 407 2.95 -7.58 -10.54
N TYR A 408 4.11 -6.95 -10.34
CA TYR A 408 5.08 -6.74 -11.42
C TYR A 408 5.62 -8.07 -11.97
N ALA A 409 6.00 -9.00 -11.10
CA ALA A 409 6.47 -10.31 -11.53
C ALA A 409 5.37 -11.12 -12.24
N MET A 410 4.12 -11.06 -11.75
CA MET A 410 2.96 -11.64 -12.44
C MET A 410 2.76 -11.02 -13.82
N LEU A 411 2.87 -9.69 -13.94
CA LEU A 411 2.71 -8.99 -15.21
C LEU A 411 3.75 -9.47 -16.22
N LYS A 412 5.00 -9.60 -15.77
CA LYS A 412 6.13 -10.04 -16.58
C LYS A 412 6.00 -11.47 -17.07
N THR A 413 5.56 -12.41 -16.23
CA THR A 413 5.42 -13.82 -16.63
C THR A 413 4.25 -14.03 -17.59
N ASN A 414 3.13 -13.32 -17.39
CA ASN A 414 1.94 -13.46 -18.24
C ASN A 414 2.06 -12.70 -19.58
N ALA A 415 2.87 -11.63 -19.63
CA ALA A 415 3.16 -10.92 -20.88
C ALA A 415 4.09 -11.71 -21.82
N LYS A 416 4.92 -12.61 -21.28
CA LYS A 416 5.88 -13.45 -22.03
C LYS A 416 5.31 -14.77 -22.55
N THR A 417 4.10 -15.15 -22.16
CA THR A 417 3.42 -16.38 -22.63
C THR A 417 2.79 -16.23 -24.03
N LYS A 418 3.40 -15.40 -24.87
CA LYS A 418 3.13 -15.20 -26.31
C LYS A 418 4.47 -15.09 -27.02
#